data_AF-A0A5K0ZXW9-F1
#
_entry.id   AF-A0A5K0ZXW9-F1
#
_cell.length_a   1.000
_cell.length_b   1.000
_cell.length_c   1.000
_cell.angle_alpha   90.00
_cell.angle_beta   90.00
_cell.angle_gamma   90.00
#
_symmetry.space_group_name_H-M   'P 1'
#
loop_
_entity.id
_entity.type
_entity.pdbx_description
1 polymer ?
#
loop_
_entity_poly.entity_id
_entity_poly.type
_entity_poly.pdbx_seq_one_letter_code
_entity_poly.pdbx_strand_id
1 'polypeptide(L)'
;FGMSSALDTLCGQSYGAKQYPMLGAHLQTAMLVLSIVSIPFSIILAFSQQILMAARQEAEISREAGIYCKWLIPSLFSYALLQCETRFLQAQNIVLPTMVSTGFCTLVHLVTCWTLVFRSELGFK
;
A
#
# COMPACT_ATOMS: atom_id res chain seq x y z
N PHE A 1 4.98 1.86 4.41
CA PHE A 1 6.20 2.57 3.97
C PHE A 1 7.35 2.46 4.97
N GLY A 2 7.16 2.86 6.24
CA GLY A 2 8.25 2.83 7.23
C GLY A 2 8.79 1.43 7.52
N MET A 3 7.95 0.45 7.83
CA MET A 3 8.43 -0.91 8.17
C MET A 3 9.11 -1.65 7.00
N SER A 4 8.70 -1.37 5.75
CA SER A 4 9.31 -1.99 4.58
C SER A 4 10.75 -1.54 4.34
N SER A 5 11.19 -0.37 4.86
CA SER A 5 12.56 0.12 4.67
C SER A 5 13.63 -0.74 5.34
N ALA A 6 13.25 -1.61 6.27
CA ALA A 6 14.18 -2.62 6.80
C ALA A 6 14.75 -3.53 5.69
N LEU A 7 13.98 -3.76 4.61
CA LEU A 7 14.45 -4.51 3.45
C LEU A 7 15.58 -3.80 2.69
N ASP A 8 15.64 -2.47 2.71
CA ASP A 8 16.71 -1.73 2.04
C ASP A 8 18.08 -2.12 2.65
N THR A 9 18.13 -2.23 3.98
CA THR A 9 19.31 -2.70 4.71
C THR A 9 19.51 -4.21 4.57
N LEU A 10 18.49 -5.03 4.87
CA LEU A 10 18.63 -6.49 4.91
C LEU A 10 18.94 -7.06 3.52
N CYS A 11 18.15 -6.71 2.50
CA CYS A 11 18.41 -7.16 1.14
C CYS A 11 19.70 -6.56 0.59
N GLY A 12 20.00 -5.29 0.89
CA GLY A 12 21.26 -4.65 0.46
C GLY A 12 22.51 -5.35 1.03
N GLN A 13 22.48 -5.68 2.33
CA GLN A 13 23.57 -6.43 2.99
C GLN A 13 23.69 -7.85 2.43
N SER A 14 22.59 -8.61 2.32
CA SER A 14 22.62 -9.95 1.76
C SER A 14 23.09 -9.96 0.29
N TYR A 15 22.70 -8.95 -0.50
CA TYR A 15 23.10 -8.85 -1.90
C TYR A 15 24.59 -8.54 -2.02
N GLY A 16 25.09 -7.57 -1.24
CA GLY A 16 26.52 -7.26 -1.18
C GLY A 16 27.36 -8.45 -0.70
N ALA A 17 26.84 -9.25 0.23
CA ALA A 17 27.47 -10.48 0.72
C ALA A 17 27.25 -11.70 -0.21
N LYS A 18 26.61 -11.54 -1.37
CA LYS A 18 26.27 -12.60 -2.34
C LYS A 18 25.42 -13.74 -1.77
N GLN A 19 24.65 -13.48 -0.71
CA GLN A 19 23.74 -14.43 -0.07
C GLN A 19 22.35 -14.39 -0.73
N TYR A 20 22.26 -14.71 -2.02
CA TYR A 20 21.02 -14.60 -2.78
C TYR A 20 19.81 -15.36 -2.21
N PRO A 21 19.95 -16.57 -1.63
CA PRO A 21 18.84 -17.23 -0.96
C PRO A 21 18.23 -16.42 0.19
N MET A 22 19.03 -15.59 0.87
CA MET A 22 18.56 -14.73 1.96
C MET A 22 17.71 -13.57 1.49
N LEU A 23 17.91 -13.07 0.26
CA LEU A 23 17.04 -12.02 -0.29
C LEU A 23 15.59 -12.51 -0.40
N GLY A 24 15.39 -13.73 -0.91
CA GLY A 24 14.06 -14.33 -1.02
C GLY A 24 13.42 -14.59 0.34
N ALA A 25 14.20 -15.07 1.30
CA ALA A 25 13.72 -15.28 2.67
C ALA A 25 13.31 -13.97 3.36
N HIS A 26 14.11 -12.90 3.21
CA HIS A 26 13.76 -11.57 3.73
C HIS A 26 12.50 -11.01 3.06
N LEU A 27 12.37 -11.15 1.74
CA LEU A 27 11.17 -10.74 1.01
C LEU A 27 9.92 -11.42 1.54
N GLN A 28 9.90 -12.75 1.60
CA GLN A 28 8.74 -13.53 2.06
C GLN A 28 8.38 -13.20 3.51
N THR A 29 9.39 -13.09 4.38
CA THR A 29 9.20 -12.71 5.78
C THR A 29 8.57 -11.33 5.88
N ALA A 30 9.07 -10.34 5.13
CA ALA A 30 8.51 -9.00 5.14
C ALA A 30 7.09 -8.95 4.57
N MET A 31 6.79 -9.67 3.49
CA MET A 31 5.43 -9.77 2.95
C MET A 31 4.45 -10.30 3.99
N LEU A 32 4.83 -11.36 4.72
CA LEU A 32 4.02 -11.93 5.79
C LEU A 32 3.84 -10.95 6.96
N VAL A 33 4.93 -10.37 7.45
CA VAL A 33 4.90 -9.42 8.58
C VAL A 33 4.06 -8.19 8.25
N LEU A 34 4.27 -7.57 7.08
CA LEU A 34 3.51 -6.40 6.68
C LEU A 34 2.03 -6.72 6.41
N SER A 35 1.72 -7.92 5.90
CA SER A 35 0.33 -8.36 5.76
C SER A 35 -0.35 -8.52 7.11
N ILE A 36 0.32 -9.12 8.10
CA ILE A 36 -0.20 -9.26 9.46
C ILE A 36 -0.39 -7.89 10.11
N VAL A 37 0.59 -6.98 9.99
CA VAL A 37 0.49 -5.62 10.51
C VAL A 37 -0.61 -4.81 9.82
N SER A 38 -0.92 -5.11 8.56
CA SER A 38 -2.03 -4.45 7.84
C SER A 38 -3.40 -4.79 8.45
N ILE A 39 -3.53 -5.91 9.18
CA ILE A 39 -4.80 -6.30 9.83
C ILE A 39 -5.23 -5.28 10.90
N PRO A 40 -4.44 -4.94 11.95
CA PRO A 40 -4.86 -3.93 12.92
C PRO A 40 -5.06 -2.55 12.28
N PHE A 41 -4.27 -2.18 11.26
CA PHE A 41 -4.50 -0.93 10.51
C PHE A 41 -5.84 -0.95 9.76
N SER A 42 -6.23 -2.08 9.17
CA SER A 42 -7.54 -2.21 8.52
C SER A 42 -8.69 -2.05 9.50
N ILE A 43 -8.54 -2.51 10.74
CA ILE A 43 -9.52 -2.32 11.81
C ILE A 43 -9.65 -0.82 12.12
N ILE A 44 -8.53 -0.09 12.27
CA ILE A 44 -8.54 1.36 12.49
C ILE A 44 -9.29 2.09 11.35
N LEU A 45 -9.02 1.70 10.10
CA LEU A 45 -9.73 2.25 8.93
C LEU A 45 -11.22 1.92 8.94
N ALA A 46 -11.60 0.71 9.34
CA ALA A 46 -13.00 0.29 9.43
C ALA A 46 -13.81 1.11 10.45
N PHE A 47 -13.15 1.59 11.51
CA PHE A 47 -13.73 2.42 12.57
C PHE A 47 -13.48 3.93 12.39
N SER A 48 -12.99 4.38 11.23
CA SER A 48 -12.65 5.80 11.02
C SER A 48 -13.83 6.75 11.23
N GLN A 49 -15.06 6.36 10.88
CA GLN A 49 -16.25 7.17 11.17
C GLN A 49 -16.41 7.44 12.67
N GLN A 50 -16.33 6.40 13.50
CA GLN A 50 -16.49 6.52 14.96
C GLN A 50 -15.34 7.31 15.58
N ILE A 51 -14.12 7.10 15.09
CA ILE A 51 -12.93 7.84 15.52
C ILE A 51 -13.11 9.34 15.23
N LEU A 52 -13.58 9.70 14.03
CA LEU A 52 -13.80 11.10 13.64
C LEU A 52 -14.94 11.75 14.44
N MET A 53 -16.05 11.03 14.66
CA MET A 53 -17.13 11.53 15.53
C MET A 53 -16.63 11.74 16.98
N ALA A 54 -15.81 10.83 17.50
CA ALA A 54 -15.19 11.00 18.83
C ALA A 54 -14.24 12.21 18.88
N ALA A 55 -13.59 12.54 17.76
CA ALA A 55 -12.80 13.76 17.57
C ALA A 55 -13.66 15.02 17.31
N ARG A 56 -14.99 14.94 17.52
CA ARG A 56 -15.96 16.04 17.34
C ARG A 56 -16.06 16.59 15.91
N GLN A 57 -15.79 15.76 14.91
CA GLN A 57 -16.10 16.10 13.52
C GLN A 57 -17.60 16.01 13.25
N GLU A 58 -18.08 16.75 12.25
CA GLU A 58 -19.47 16.69 11.82
C GLU A 58 -19.87 15.27 11.41
N ALA A 59 -21.10 14.87 11.73
CA ALA A 59 -21.58 13.50 11.52
C ALA A 59 -21.58 13.11 10.03
N GLU A 60 -21.93 14.04 9.15
CA GLU A 60 -21.96 13.82 7.70
C GLU A 60 -20.55 13.62 7.12
N ILE A 61 -19.61 14.51 7.45
CA ILE A 61 -18.21 14.39 7.06
C ILE A 61 -17.60 13.06 7.57
N SER A 62 -17.88 12.73 8.84
CA SER A 62 -17.40 11.49 9.45
C SER A 62 -17.95 10.23 8.75
N ARG A 63 -19.22 10.27 8.31
CA ARG A 63 -19.85 9.17 7.57
C ARG A 63 -19.18 8.96 6.23
N GLU A 64 -18.98 10.03 5.45
CA GLU A 64 -18.38 9.91 4.12
C GLU A 64 -16.91 9.50 4.18
N ALA A 65 -16.13 10.07 5.10
CA ALA A 65 -14.76 9.64 5.36
C ALA A 65 -14.69 8.17 5.76
N GLY A 66 -15.61 7.70 6.62
CA GLY A 66 -15.67 6.30 7.04
C GLY A 66 -15.98 5.33 5.90
N ILE A 67 -16.90 5.68 4.99
CA ILE A 67 -17.18 4.89 3.78
C ILE A 67 -15.93 4.81 2.92
N TYR A 68 -15.29 5.94 2.65
CA TYR A 68 -14.07 6.00 1.86
C TYR A 68 -12.93 5.16 2.48
N CYS A 69 -12.69 5.28 3.80
CA CYS A 69 -11.68 4.50 4.50
C CYS A 69 -11.91 2.98 4.40
N LYS A 70 -13.17 2.52 4.43
CA LYS A 70 -13.50 1.10 4.22
C LYS A 70 -13.14 0.63 2.81
N TRP A 71 -13.41 1.45 1.79
CA TRP A 71 -13.01 1.14 0.41
C TRP A 71 -11.49 1.13 0.20
N LEU A 72 -10.72 1.82 1.06
CA LEU A 72 -9.26 1.78 1.03
C LEU A 72 -8.65 0.51 1.65
N ILE A 73 -9.40 -0.26 2.46
CA ILE A 73 -8.86 -1.43 3.17
C ILE A 73 -8.18 -2.44 2.23
N PRO A 74 -8.75 -2.85 1.08
CA PRO A 74 -8.08 -3.79 0.17
C PRO A 74 -6.75 -3.25 -0.34
N SER A 75 -6.67 -1.94 -0.62
CA SER A 75 -5.46 -1.30 -1.14
C SER A 75 -4.29 -1.37 -0.14
N LEU A 76 -4.58 -1.42 1.17
CA LEU A 76 -3.56 -1.52 2.22
C LEU A 76 -2.71 -2.78 2.07
N PHE A 77 -3.34 -3.93 1.84
CA PHE A 77 -2.65 -5.21 1.68
C PHE A 77 -1.87 -5.26 0.37
N SER A 78 -2.48 -4.85 -0.74
CA SER A 78 -1.80 -4.78 -2.03
C SER A 78 -0.57 -3.87 -1.98
N TYR A 79 -0.69 -2.72 -1.31
CA TYR A 79 0.41 -1.78 -1.16
C TYR A 79 1.54 -2.33 -0.27
N ALA A 80 1.21 -3.09 0.77
CA ALA A 80 2.22 -3.75 1.61
C ALA A 80 3.09 -4.72 0.80
N LEU A 81 2.48 -5.55 -0.06
CA LEU A 81 3.20 -6.47 -0.93
C LEU A 81 4.04 -5.74 -1.99
N LEU A 82 3.45 -4.75 -2.66
CA LEU A 82 4.14 -3.93 -3.66
C LEU A 82 5.41 -3.27 -3.10
N GLN A 83 5.34 -2.80 -1.85
CA GLN A 83 6.50 -2.17 -1.18
C GLN A 83 7.63 -3.16 -0.90
N CYS A 84 7.30 -4.41 -0.57
CA CYS A 84 8.30 -5.46 -0.38
C CYS A 84 8.99 -5.81 -1.71
N GLU A 85 8.21 -6.04 -2.77
CA GLU A 85 8.73 -6.37 -4.10
C GLU A 85 9.59 -5.26 -4.68
N THR A 86 9.12 -4.01 -4.56
CA THR A 86 9.87 -2.83 -5.03
C THR A 86 11.25 -2.76 -4.39
N ARG A 87 11.34 -2.95 -3.07
CA ARG A 87 12.62 -2.88 -2.34
C ARG A 87 13.53 -4.07 -2.62
N PHE A 88 12.95 -5.27 -2.75
CA PHE A 88 13.70 -6.45 -3.16
C PHE A 88 14.38 -6.25 -4.51
N LEU A 89 13.67 -5.68 -5.48
CA LEU A 89 14.22 -5.38 -6.81
C LEU A 89 15.23 -4.22 -6.75
N GLN A 90 14.93 -3.16 -6.00
CA GLN A 90 15.81 -2.00 -5.83
C GLN A 90 17.15 -2.36 -5.16
N ALA A 91 17.15 -3.23 -4.14
CA ALA A 91 18.36 -3.70 -3.47
C ALA A 91 19.33 -4.42 -4.43
N GLN A 92 18.81 -4.95 -5.54
CA GLN A 92 19.57 -5.63 -6.60
C GLN A 92 19.90 -4.71 -7.77
N ASN A 93 19.56 -3.42 -7.69
CA ASN A 93 19.67 -2.45 -8.77
C ASN A 93 18.78 -2.78 -10.00
N ILE A 94 17.67 -3.50 -9.79
CA ILE A 94 16.71 -3.88 -10.85
C ILE A 94 15.51 -2.92 -10.80
N VAL A 95 15.65 -1.73 -11.39
CA VAL A 95 14.62 -0.67 -11.28
C VAL A 95 13.66 -0.61 -12.47
N LEU A 96 14.05 -1.15 -13.62
CA LEU A 96 13.28 -1.06 -14.86
C LEU A 96 11.86 -1.65 -14.75
N PRO A 97 11.64 -2.86 -14.16
CA PRO A 97 10.29 -3.42 -14.06
C PRO A 97 9.35 -2.54 -13.24
N THR A 98 9.83 -2.04 -12.09
CA THR A 98 9.06 -1.15 -11.21
C THR A 98 8.73 0.18 -11.91
N MET A 99 9.67 0.74 -12.67
CA MET A 99 9.46 1.99 -13.40
C MET A 99 8.37 1.82 -14.48
N VAL A 100 8.47 0.77 -15.30
CA VAL A 100 7.51 0.50 -16.38
C VAL A 100 6.12 0.19 -15.80
N SER A 101 6.05 -0.66 -14.76
CA SER A 101 4.76 -1.01 -14.13
C SER A 101 4.10 0.19 -13.47
N THR A 102 4.87 1.06 -12.79
CA THR A 102 4.36 2.29 -12.18
C THR A 102 3.86 3.28 -13.23
N GLY A 103 4.60 3.46 -14.32
CA GLY A 103 4.18 4.32 -15.44
C GLY A 103 2.86 3.84 -16.04
N PHE A 104 2.75 2.54 -16.34
CA PHE A 104 1.53 1.94 -16.85
C PHE A 104 0.36 2.06 -15.86
N CYS A 105 0.58 1.72 -14.59
CA CYS A 105 -0.43 1.82 -13.53
C CYS A 105 -0.94 3.25 -13.37
N THR A 106 -0.05 4.25 -13.47
CA THR A 106 -0.43 5.67 -13.38
C THR A 106 -1.35 6.08 -14.53
N LEU A 107 -1.06 5.66 -15.77
CA LEU A 107 -1.91 5.95 -16.92
C LEU A 107 -3.29 5.30 -16.77
N VAL A 108 -3.33 4.03 -16.37
CA VAL A 108 -4.59 3.31 -16.10
C VAL A 108 -5.36 3.99 -14.96
N HIS A 109 -4.68 4.41 -13.90
CA HIS A 109 -5.27 5.09 -12.76
C HIS A 109 -5.92 6.42 -13.18
N LEU A 110 -5.26 7.23 -14.01
CA LEU A 110 -5.83 8.48 -14.53
C LEU A 110 -7.14 8.24 -15.28
N VAL A 111 -7.16 7.26 -16.20
CA VAL A 111 -8.37 6.92 -16.97
C VAL A 111 -9.47 6.38 -16.05
N THR A 112 -9.10 5.52 -15.10
CA THR A 112 -10.05 4.89 -14.17
C THR A 112 -10.66 5.92 -13.22
N CYS A 113 -9.85 6.83 -12.65
CA CYS A 113 -10.35 7.90 -11.81
C CYS A 113 -11.23 8.87 -12.59
N TRP A 114 -10.83 9.28 -13.80
CA TRP A 114 -11.64 10.18 -14.61
C TRP A 114 -13.01 9.57 -14.96
N THR A 115 -13.03 8.29 -15.34
CA THR A 115 -14.27 7.59 -15.66
C THR A 115 -15.16 7.38 -14.43
N LEU A 116 -14.60 6.88 -13.32
CA LEU A 116 -15.37 6.65 -12.09
C LEU A 116 -15.90 7.94 -11.48
N VAL A 117 -15.13 9.03 -11.48
CA VAL A 117 -15.57 10.28 -10.85
C VAL A 117 -16.56 11.05 -11.72
N PHE A 118 -16.31 11.18 -13.03
CA PHE A 118 -17.09 12.08 -13.89
C PHE A 118 -18.14 11.38 -14.75
N ARG A 119 -18.00 10.08 -15.01
CA ARG A 119 -18.90 9.33 -15.91
C ARG A 119 -19.78 8.32 -15.18
N SER A 120 -19.42 7.94 -13.96
CA SER A 120 -20.21 7.02 -13.14
C SER A 120 -20.94 7.76 -12.01
N GLU A 121 -21.96 7.13 -11.42
CA GLU A 121 -22.68 7.67 -10.26
C GLU A 121 -21.92 7.53 -8.93
N LEU A 122 -20.67 7.04 -8.95
CA LEU A 122 -19.83 6.86 -7.77
C LEU A 122 -19.11 8.14 -7.32
N GLY A 123 -19.19 9.22 -8.10
CA GLY A 123 -18.69 10.54 -7.69
C GLY A 123 -19.58 11.15 -6.61
N PHE A 124 -18.99 11.57 -5.49
CA PHE A 124 -19.69 12.38 -4.49
C PHE A 124 -20.12 13.71 -5.14
N LYS A 125 -21.43 13.99 -5.11
CA LYS A 125 -22.02 15.24 -5.59
C LYS A 125 -22.03 16.30 -4.51
#